data_AF-A0A6G4UE67-F1
#
_entry.id   AF-A0A6G4UE67-F1
#
_cell.length_a   1.000
_cell.length_b   1.000
_cell.length_c   1.000
_cell.angle_alpha   90.00
_cell.angle_beta   90.00
_cell.angle_gamma   90.00
#
_symmetry.space_group_name_H-M   'P 1'
#
loop_
_entity.id
_entity.type
_entity.pdbx_description
1 polymer ?
#
loop_
_entity_poly.entity_id
_entity_poly.type
_entity_poly.pdbx_seq_one_letter_code
_entity_poly.pdbx_strand_id
1 'polypeptide(L)' 'MDFKKISLAAVGLFAVYAIVASPAQAADLVQVLFEWISQLVKGIFDFMGDLLNQATDES' A
#
# COMPACT_ATOMS: atom_id res chain seq x y z
N MET A 1 -6.34 -1.84 -28.86
CA MET A 1 -6.44 -1.43 -27.43
C MET A 1 -5.33 -2.12 -26.67
N ASP A 2 -4.57 -1.38 -25.85
CA ASP A 2 -3.46 -1.96 -25.07
C ASP A 2 -3.97 -2.89 -23.98
N PHE A 3 -3.48 -4.13 -23.97
CA PHE A 3 -3.86 -5.14 -22.98
C PHE A 3 -3.59 -4.68 -21.52
N LYS A 4 -2.50 -3.92 -21.31
CA LYS A 4 -2.14 -3.33 -20.01
C LYS A 4 -3.20 -2.35 -19.48
N LYS A 5 -3.84 -1.59 -20.37
CA LYS A 5 -4.88 -0.62 -20.00
C LYS A 5 -6.18 -1.36 -19.66
N ILE A 6 -6.50 -2.40 -20.43
CA ILE A 6 -7.67 -3.25 -20.18
C ILE A 6 -7.53 -4.01 -18.86
N SER A 7 -6.36 -4.59 -18.58
CA SER A 7 -6.13 -5.32 -17.34
C SER A 7 -6.21 -4.39 -16.13
N LEU A 8 -5.61 -3.20 -16.20
CA LEU A 8 -5.71 -2.21 -15.13
C LEU A 8 -7.16 -1.73 -14.92
N ALA A 9 -7.89 -1.49 -16.00
CA ALA A 9 -9.30 -1.13 -15.95
C ALA A 9 -10.16 -2.26 -15.36
N ALA A 10 -9.89 -3.52 -15.72
CA ALA A 10 -10.60 -4.68 -15.18
C ALA A 10 -10.37 -4.85 -13.68
N VAL A 11 -9.13 -4.68 -13.20
CA VAL A 11 -8.79 -4.71 -11.77
C VAL A 11 -9.49 -3.56 -11.03
N GLY A 12 -9.49 -2.36 -11.59
CA GLY A 12 -10.22 -1.22 -11.02
C GLY A 12 -11.72 -1.46 -10.93
N LEU A 13 -12.33 -1.99 -11.99
CA LEU A 13 -13.76 -2.33 -12.01
C LEU A 13 -14.09 -3.41 -10.98
N PHE A 14 -13.23 -4.42 -10.85
CA PHE A 14 -13.39 -5.49 -9.87
C PHE A 14 -13.31 -4.94 -8.44
N ALA A 15 -12.37 -4.04 -8.15
CA ALA A 15 -12.27 -3.39 -6.85
C ALA A 15 -13.54 -2.60 -6.50
N VAL A 16 -14.06 -1.80 -7.45
CA VAL A 16 -15.32 -1.06 -7.25
C VAL A 16 -16.50 -2.02 -7.06
N TYR A 17 -16.58 -3.09 -7.85
CA TYR A 17 -17.62 -4.11 -7.71
C TYR A 17 -17.55 -4.79 -6.35
N ALA A 18 -16.37 -5.17 -5.88
CA ALA A 18 -16.17 -5.81 -4.58
C ALA A 18 -16.63 -4.92 -3.42
N ILE A 19 -16.33 -3.61 -3.48
CA ILE A 19 -16.78 -2.63 -2.47
C ILE A 19 -18.31 -2.55 -2.43
N VAL A 20 -18.96 -2.51 -3.59
CA VAL A 20 -20.43 -2.41 -3.68
C VAL A 20 -21.12 -3.72 -3.30
N ALA A 21 -20.60 -4.86 -3.76
CA ALA A 21 -21.19 -6.17 -3.55
C ALA A 21 -20.97 -6.71 -2.14
N SER A 22 -19.82 -6.42 -1.52
CA SER A 22 -19.50 -6.84 -0.16
C SER A 22 -18.62 -5.82 0.55
N PRO A 23 -19.20 -4.75 1.12
CA PRO A 23 -18.44 -3.70 1.78
C PRO A 23 -17.63 -4.22 2.99
N ALA A 24 -18.13 -5.24 3.70
CA ALA A 24 -17.43 -5.84 4.83
C ALA A 24 -16.12 -6.54 4.40
N GLN A 25 -16.15 -7.34 3.34
CA GLN A 25 -14.95 -8.03 2.84
C GLN A 25 -13.96 -7.05 2.18
N ALA A 26 -14.46 -6.00 1.52
CA ALA A 26 -13.61 -4.98 0.94
C ALA A 26 -12.86 -4.16 2.01
N ALA A 27 -13.50 -3.88 3.15
CA ALA A 27 -12.87 -3.20 4.28
C ALA A 27 -11.69 -4.00 4.83
N ASP A 28 -11.86 -5.31 5.04
CA ASP A 28 -10.78 -6.19 5.52
C ASP A 28 -9.61 -6.26 4.52
N LEU A 29 -9.90 -6.38 3.22
CA LEU A 29 -8.86 -6.43 2.18
C LEU A 29 -8.06 -5.13 2.09
N VAL A 30 -8.73 -3.99 2.18
CA VAL A 30 -8.10 -2.67 2.16
C VAL A 30 -7.32 -2.43 3.46
N GLN A 31 -7.82 -2.89 4.60
CA GLN A 31 -7.12 -2.80 5.88
C GLN A 31 -5.82 -3.62 5.86
N VAL A 32 -5.87 -4.87 5.38
CA VAL A 32 -4.67 -5.72 5.22
C VAL A 32 -3.68 -5.07 4.24
N LEU A 33 -4.16 -4.49 3.14
CA LEU A 33 -3.33 -3.78 2.17
C LEU A 33 -2.62 -2.58 2.81
N PHE A 34 -3.37 -1.77 3.58
CA PHE A 34 -2.79 -0.61 4.27
C PHE A 34 -1.80 -1.02 5.35
N GLU A 35 -2.07 -2.09 6.08
CA GLU A 35 -1.15 -2.62 7.09
C GLU A 35 0.16 -3.07 6.45
N TRP A 36 0.09 -3.80 5.33
CA TRP A 36 1.26 -4.24 4.58
C TRP A 36 2.09 -3.06 4.04
N ILE A 37 1.44 -2.07 3.43
CA ILE A 37 2.12 -0.85 2.95
C ILE A 37 2.72 -0.06 4.12
N SER A 38 2.01 0.07 5.23
CA SER A 38 2.47 0.83 6.40
C SER A 38 3.69 0.20 7.07
N GLN A 39 3.76 -1.14 7.11
CA GLN A 39 4.94 -1.86 7.61
C GLN A 39 6.18 -1.58 6.76
N LEU A 40 6.03 -1.58 5.43
CA LEU A 40 7.13 -1.23 4.52
C LEU A 40 7.58 0.22 4.69
N VAL A 41 6.63 1.16 4.82
CA VAL A 41 6.95 2.58 5.04
C VAL A 41 7.67 2.79 6.36
N LYS A 42 7.23 2.13 7.45
CA LYS A 42 7.92 2.22 8.75
C LYS A 42 9.36 1.72 8.66
N GLY A 43 9.62 0.60 7.99
CA GLY A 43 10.99 0.12 7.80
C GLY A 43 11.89 1.09 7.02
N ILE A 44 11.34 1.79 6.03
CA ILE A 44 12.06 2.85 5.31
C ILE A 44 12.31 4.07 6.22
N PHE A 45 11.32 4.46 7.01
CA PHE A 45 11.42 5.58 7.95
C PHE A 45 12.40 5.32 9.08
N ASP A 46 12.38 4.12 9.65
CA ASP A 46 13.31 3.69 10.71
C ASP A 46 14.74 3.67 10.16
N PHE A 47 14.95 3.17 8.94
CA PHE A 47 16.26 3.23 8.28
C PHE A 47 16.75 4.68 8.08
N MET A 48 15.88 5.59 7.66
CA MET A 48 16.22 7.02 7.57
C MET A 48 16.51 7.63 8.95
N GLY A 49 15.77 7.24 9.99
CA GLY A 49 16.00 7.65 11.37
C GLY A 49 17.36 7.19 11.89
N ASP A 50 17.72 5.93 11.65
CA ASP A 50 19.01 5.36 12.03
C ASP A 50 20.18 6.04 11.31
N LEU A 51 20.03 6.34 10.01
CA LEU A 51 21.03 7.11 9.26
C LEU A 51 21.18 8.54 9.77
N LEU A 52 20.09 9.21 10.10
CA LEU A 52 20.12 10.57 10.66
C LEU A 52 20.75 10.58 12.05
N ASN A 53 20.42 9.63 12.91
CA ASN A 53 21.01 9.51 14.23
C ASN A 53 22.53 9.21 14.13
N GLN A 54 22.96 8.30 13.25
CA GLN A 54 24.40 8.06 13.01
C GLN A 54 25.12 9.31 12.50
N ALA A 55 24.51 10.08 11.61
CA ALA A 55 25.11 11.32 11.11
C ALA A 55 25.18 12.45 12.16
N THR A 56 24.39 12.36 13.23
CA THR A 56 24.34 13.38 14.29
C THR A 56 25.18 13.00 15.51
N ASP A 57 25.48 11.71 15.73
CA ASP A 57 26.36 11.21 16.80
C ASP A 57 27.88 11.39 16.48
N GLU A 58 28.24 11.74 15.24
CA GLU A 58 29.61 12.00 14.79
C GLU A 58 30.00 13.51 14.86
N SER A 59 29.42 14.27 15.80
CA SER A 59 29.70 15.71 16.04
C SER A 59 29.99 16.04 17.50
#